data_AF-A0A0X3PII1-F1
#
_entry.id   AF-A0A0X3PII1-F1
#
_cell.length_a   1.000
_cell.length_b   1.000
_cell.length_c   1.000
_cell.angle_alpha   90.00
_cell.angle_beta   90.00
_cell.angle_gamma   90.00
#
_symmetry.space_group_name_H-M   'P 1'
#
loop_
_entity.id
_entity.type
_entity.pdbx_description
1 polymer ?
#
loop_
_entity_poly.entity_id
_entity_poly.type
_entity_poly.pdbx_seq_one_letter_code
_entity_poly.pdbx_strand_id
1 'polypeptide(L)'
;MRIIGQFNRGFIVCQYEQDLFIVDQHASDEKNRFEYFLSNHQFTSQPLVAPQQLQLTALQEQILDEYMDVFKKNGFAFSSDEEAPMGQRYCLVASPMSEGKIFGSSDVIEMLFVLAENPSRNCRPSGLRDALASRACRSAIMIGKDLDKQQMSRILSNMSKMDHPWQCPHGRPTMRHLFHLGRLGQLD
;
A
#
# COMPACT_ATOMS: atom_id res chain seq x y z
N MET A 1 11.47 18.34 -12.02
CA MET A 1 11.97 17.51 -13.14
C MET A 1 11.35 18.00 -14.44
N ARG A 2 12.17 18.20 -15.48
CA ARG A 2 11.73 18.55 -16.83
C ARG A 2 11.55 17.27 -17.65
N ILE A 3 10.39 17.08 -18.28
CA ILE A 3 10.15 15.93 -19.16
C ILE A 3 10.86 16.14 -20.50
N ILE A 4 11.63 15.15 -20.92
CA ILE A 4 12.22 15.10 -22.26
C ILE A 4 11.22 14.42 -23.21
N GLY A 5 10.70 13.25 -22.81
CA GLY A 5 9.71 12.53 -23.59
C GLY A 5 9.47 11.11 -23.07
N GLN A 6 8.68 10.36 -23.83
CA GLN A 6 8.44 8.95 -23.58
C GLN A 6 9.40 8.09 -24.41
N PHE A 7 9.99 7.08 -23.78
CA PHE A 7 10.86 6.10 -24.42
C PHE A 7 10.19 4.72 -24.46
N ASN A 8 10.19 4.11 -25.64
CA ASN A 8 9.68 2.75 -25.90
C ASN A 8 8.29 2.46 -25.31
N ARG A 9 7.42 3.48 -25.24
CA ARG A 9 6.06 3.40 -24.67
C ARG A 9 6.00 2.81 -23.24
N GLY A 10 7.09 2.87 -22.49
CA GLY A 10 7.17 2.27 -21.14
C GLY A 10 7.87 3.15 -20.12
N PHE A 11 8.67 4.12 -20.58
CA PHE A 11 9.47 4.95 -19.71
C PHE A 11 9.28 6.42 -20.01
N ILE A 12 9.35 7.23 -18.96
CA ILE A 12 9.43 8.68 -19.04
C ILE A 12 10.88 9.05 -18.78
N VAL A 13 11.51 9.72 -19.75
CA VAL A 13 12.84 10.29 -19.57
C VAL A 13 12.68 11.71 -19.09
N CYS A 14 13.28 12.03 -17.96
CA CYS A 14 13.25 13.36 -17.38
C CYS A 14 14.64 13.81 -16.96
N GLN A 15 14.81 15.13 -16.91
CA GLN A 15 16.02 15.79 -16.48
C GLN A 15 15.77 16.53 -15.19
N TYR A 16 16.71 16.43 -14.27
CA TYR A 16 16.81 17.28 -13.09
C TYR A 16 18.22 17.85 -13.07
N GLU A 17 18.35 19.17 -13.19
CA GLU A 17 19.66 19.83 -13.32
C GLU A 17 20.50 19.21 -14.46
N GLN A 18 21.66 18.63 -14.16
CA GLN A 18 22.51 17.96 -15.14
C GLN A 18 22.32 16.44 -15.16
N ASP A 19 21.34 15.90 -14.43
CA ASP A 19 21.11 14.47 -14.31
C ASP A 19 19.88 14.03 -15.11
N LEU A 20 20.06 12.95 -15.86
CA LEU A 20 19.00 12.25 -16.54
C LEU A 20 18.49 11.11 -15.67
N PHE A 21 17.17 10.97 -15.63
CA PHE A 21 16.47 9.90 -14.96
C PHE A 21 15.53 9.20 -15.93
N ILE A 22 15.37 7.89 -15.71
CA ILE A 22 14.35 7.07 -16.35
C ILE A 22 13.33 6.66 -15.31
N VAL A 23 12.06 6.85 -15.64
CA VAL A 23 10.92 6.56 -14.77
C VAL A 23 10.04 5.54 -15.47
N ASP A 24 9.79 4.40 -14.84
CA ASP A 24 8.84 3.39 -15.30
C ASP A 24 7.42 3.93 -15.12
N GLN A 25 6.69 4.10 -16.22
CA GLN A 25 5.35 4.70 -16.18
C GLN A 25 4.34 3.83 -15.42
N HIS A 26 4.49 2.51 -15.48
CA HIS A 26 3.58 1.56 -14.86
C HIS A 26 3.86 1.47 -13.36
N ALA A 27 5.10 1.14 -12.99
CA ALA A 27 5.49 0.96 -11.59
C ALA A 27 5.27 2.24 -10.77
N SER A 28 5.48 3.42 -11.38
CA SER A 28 5.25 4.71 -10.72
C SER A 28 3.76 5.01 -10.50
N ASP A 29 2.91 4.79 -11.51
CA ASP A 29 1.45 4.99 -11.34
C ASP A 29 0.85 3.93 -10.39
N GLU A 30 1.34 2.69 -10.46
CA GLU A 30 1.00 1.61 -9.54
C GLU A 30 1.32 1.98 -8.08
N LYS A 31 2.53 2.49 -7.81
CA LYS A 31 2.94 2.89 -6.47
C LYS A 31 2.06 4.01 -5.91
N ASN A 32 1.74 5.01 -6.73
CA ASN A 32 0.81 6.08 -6.35
C ASN A 32 -0.55 5.52 -5.89
N ARG A 33 -1.12 4.63 -6.71
CA ARG A 33 -2.44 4.05 -6.48
C ARG A 33 -2.45 3.16 -5.25
N PHE A 34 -1.38 2.41 -5.03
CA PHE A 34 -1.24 1.57 -3.87
C PHE A 34 -1.21 2.37 -2.57
N GLU A 35 -0.39 3.43 -2.48
CA GLU A 35 -0.37 4.30 -1.30
C GLU A 35 -1.74 4.95 -1.08
N TYR A 36 -2.38 5.41 -2.15
CA TYR A 36 -3.76 5.91 -2.08
C TYR A 36 -4.73 4.86 -1.51
N PHE A 37 -4.67 3.61 -1.97
CA PHE A 37 -5.55 2.55 -1.47
C PHE A 37 -5.25 2.17 -0.02
N LEU A 38 -3.99 2.13 0.40
CA LEU A 38 -3.64 1.88 1.81
C LEU A 38 -4.32 2.91 2.72
N SER A 39 -4.30 4.19 2.32
CA SER A 39 -4.88 5.28 3.10
C SER A 39 -6.40 5.38 3.00
N ASN A 40 -7.00 5.11 1.84
CA ASN A 40 -8.41 5.44 1.61
C ASN A 40 -9.35 4.24 1.48
N HIS A 41 -8.83 3.04 1.21
CA HIS A 41 -9.69 1.88 1.01
C HIS A 41 -10.26 1.37 2.34
N GLN A 42 -11.56 1.17 2.39
CA GLN A 42 -12.26 0.50 3.48
C GLN A 42 -12.80 -0.83 2.96
N PHE A 43 -12.42 -1.92 3.62
CA PHE A 43 -12.89 -3.24 3.25
C PHE A 43 -14.30 -3.47 3.80
N THR A 44 -15.11 -4.21 3.03
CA THR A 44 -16.45 -4.60 3.42
C THR A 44 -16.38 -5.75 4.42
N SER A 45 -17.08 -5.59 5.55
CA SER A 45 -17.23 -6.63 6.57
C SER A 45 -18.35 -7.60 6.22
N GLN A 46 -18.15 -8.87 6.54
CA GLN A 46 -19.15 -9.92 6.53
C GLN A 46 -19.33 -10.44 7.97
N PRO A 47 -20.56 -10.41 8.53
CA PRO A 47 -20.84 -11.01 9.83
C PRO A 47 -20.52 -12.49 9.85
N LEU A 48 -19.93 -12.97 10.94
CA LEU A 48 -19.69 -14.38 11.18
C LEU A 48 -21.00 -15.07 11.62
N VAL A 49 -21.12 -16.36 11.30
CA VAL A 49 -22.26 -17.19 11.71
C VAL A 49 -22.34 -17.30 13.24
N ALA A 50 -21.18 -17.40 13.89
CA ALA A 50 -21.04 -17.37 15.33
C ALA A 50 -19.84 -16.48 15.70
N PRO A 51 -19.92 -15.67 16.77
CA PRO A 51 -18.77 -14.95 17.30
C PRO A 51 -17.61 -15.88 17.59
N GLN A 52 -16.39 -15.46 17.22
CA GLN A 52 -15.18 -16.24 17.46
C GLN A 52 -14.37 -15.59 18.58
N GLN A 53 -14.31 -16.27 19.73
CA GLN A 53 -13.51 -15.83 20.88
C GLN A 53 -12.04 -15.67 20.51
N LEU A 54 -11.46 -14.51 20.82
CA LEU A 54 -10.02 -14.28 20.69
C LEU A 54 -9.32 -14.62 22.01
N GLN A 55 -8.10 -15.16 21.89
CA GLN A 55 -7.19 -15.42 23.01
C GLN A 55 -6.00 -14.48 22.82
N LEU A 56 -6.00 -13.38 23.56
CA LEU A 56 -5.06 -12.28 23.41
C LEU A 56 -4.21 -12.11 24.67
N THR A 57 -3.04 -11.50 24.53
CA THR A 57 -2.28 -11.01 25.68
C THR A 57 -2.79 -9.64 26.14
N ALA A 58 -2.39 -9.23 27.34
CA ALA A 58 -2.57 -7.88 27.87
C ALA A 58 -2.33 -6.77 26.85
N LEU A 59 -1.16 -6.86 26.22
CA LEU A 59 -0.66 -5.88 25.27
C LEU A 59 -1.49 -5.91 23.98
N GLN A 60 -1.87 -7.09 23.52
CA GLN A 60 -2.69 -7.24 22.32
C GLN A 60 -4.09 -6.67 22.50
N GLU A 61 -4.73 -6.86 23.66
CA GLU A 61 -6.02 -6.22 23.94
C GLU A 61 -5.90 -4.70 23.96
N GLN A 62 -4.85 -4.16 24.59
CA GLN A 62 -4.60 -2.72 24.61
C GLN A 62 -4.38 -2.15 23.19
N ILE A 63 -3.62 -2.84 22.34
CA ILE A 63 -3.40 -2.44 20.94
C ILE A 63 -4.72 -2.51 20.16
N LEU A 64 -5.54 -3.54 20.38
CA LEU A 64 -6.84 -3.67 19.74
C LEU A 64 -7.77 -2.50 20.11
N ASP A 65 -7.76 -2.09 21.38
CA ASP A 65 -8.48 -0.92 21.87
C ASP A 65 -7.99 0.38 21.21
N GLU A 66 -6.69 0.60 21.19
CA GLU A 66 -6.08 1.82 20.66
C GLU A 66 -6.29 1.98 19.15
N TYR A 67 -6.26 0.87 18.40
CA TYR A 67 -6.32 0.84 16.93
C TYR A 67 -7.62 0.25 16.38
N MET A 68 -8.72 0.29 17.15
CA MET A 68 -10.02 -0.24 16.75
C MET A 68 -10.49 0.30 15.38
N ASP A 69 -10.20 1.57 15.07
CA ASP A 69 -10.50 2.19 13.78
C ASP A 69 -9.75 1.54 12.62
N VAL A 70 -8.49 1.11 12.85
CA VAL A 70 -7.67 0.42 11.85
C VAL A 70 -8.24 -0.96 11.55
N PHE A 71 -8.65 -1.72 12.56
CA PHE A 71 -9.30 -3.02 12.35
C PHE A 71 -10.63 -2.86 11.61
N LYS A 72 -11.45 -1.87 12.00
CA LYS A 72 -12.69 -1.54 11.31
C LYS A 72 -12.47 -1.12 9.85
N LYS A 73 -11.40 -0.36 9.56
CA LYS A 73 -11.00 0.00 8.19
C LYS A 73 -10.60 -1.23 7.36
N ASN A 74 -10.08 -2.26 8.02
CA ASN A 74 -9.78 -3.56 7.44
C ASN A 74 -11.00 -4.49 7.35
N GLY A 75 -12.17 -4.05 7.83
CA GLY A 75 -13.40 -4.84 7.76
C GLY A 75 -13.55 -5.86 8.87
N PHE A 76 -12.71 -5.82 9.91
CA PHE A 76 -12.91 -6.60 11.13
C PHE A 76 -13.83 -5.85 12.09
N ALA A 77 -14.70 -6.57 12.79
CA ALA A 77 -15.51 -6.03 13.87
C ALA A 77 -15.48 -6.97 15.08
N PHE A 78 -15.53 -6.38 16.28
CA PHE A 78 -15.44 -7.12 17.53
C PHE A 78 -16.58 -6.75 18.47
N SER A 79 -16.96 -7.69 19.33
CA SER A 79 -17.70 -7.41 20.56
C SER A 79 -16.75 -7.53 21.75
N SER A 80 -16.94 -6.69 22.76
CA SER A 80 -16.18 -6.68 24.00
C SER A 80 -17.04 -7.11 25.19
N ASP A 81 -16.46 -7.87 26.11
CA ASP A 81 -17.00 -8.18 27.42
C ASP A 81 -15.98 -7.74 28.49
N GLU A 82 -16.31 -6.69 29.25
CA GLU A 82 -15.42 -6.13 30.28
C GLU A 82 -15.36 -7.00 31.54
N GLU A 83 -16.36 -7.86 31.77
CA GLU A 83 -16.37 -8.79 32.90
C GLU A 83 -15.55 -10.06 32.62
N ALA A 84 -15.21 -10.30 31.35
CA ALA A 84 -14.40 -11.43 30.96
C ALA A 84 -12.95 -11.33 31.50
N PRO A 85 -12.29 -12.47 31.77
CA PRO A 85 -10.89 -12.49 32.16
C PRO A 85 -10.00 -11.78 31.13
N MET A 86 -8.93 -11.19 31.64
CA MET A 86 -7.89 -10.57 30.82
C MET A 86 -7.37 -11.56 29.77
N GLY A 87 -7.35 -11.13 28.50
CA GLY A 87 -6.99 -11.95 27.35
C GLY A 87 -8.19 -12.62 26.65
N GLN A 88 -9.40 -12.53 27.21
CA GLN A 88 -10.63 -13.08 26.64
C GLN A 88 -11.73 -12.04 26.47
N ARG A 89 -11.40 -10.74 26.52
CA ARG A 89 -12.42 -9.68 26.44
C ARG A 89 -13.04 -9.53 25.06
N TYR A 90 -12.37 -9.97 24.00
CA TYR A 90 -12.80 -9.73 22.62
C TYR A 90 -13.25 -10.98 21.88
N CYS A 91 -14.41 -10.88 21.23
CA CYS A 91 -14.85 -11.81 20.20
C CYS A 91 -14.86 -11.13 18.84
N LEU A 92 -14.34 -11.82 17.82
CA LEU A 92 -14.50 -11.42 16.43
C LEU A 92 -15.94 -11.73 15.98
N VAL A 93 -16.65 -10.73 15.47
CA VAL A 93 -18.06 -10.88 15.04
C VAL A 93 -18.26 -10.64 13.55
N ALA A 94 -17.32 -9.98 12.89
CA ALA A 94 -17.32 -9.83 11.43
C ALA A 94 -15.88 -9.77 10.90
N SER A 95 -15.70 -10.29 9.68
CA SER A 95 -14.42 -10.32 8.98
C SER A 95 -14.57 -9.81 7.54
N PRO A 96 -13.50 -9.28 6.94
CA PRO A 96 -13.52 -8.92 5.53
C PRO A 96 -13.49 -10.16 4.63
N MET A 97 -13.97 -9.99 3.41
CA MET A 97 -13.80 -10.94 2.31
C MET A 97 -13.16 -10.22 1.13
N SER A 98 -12.13 -10.81 0.52
CA SER A 98 -11.47 -10.25 -0.66
C SER A 98 -11.01 -11.35 -1.60
N GLU A 99 -11.31 -11.20 -2.90
CA GLU A 99 -10.93 -12.15 -3.97
C GLU A 99 -11.25 -13.63 -3.64
N GLY A 100 -12.38 -13.89 -2.97
CA GLY A 100 -12.79 -15.25 -2.58
C GLY A 100 -12.11 -15.79 -1.31
N LYS A 101 -11.13 -15.07 -0.75
CA LYS A 101 -10.50 -15.39 0.54
C LYS A 101 -11.29 -14.76 1.69
N ILE A 102 -11.56 -15.58 2.70
CA ILE A 102 -12.13 -15.15 3.98
C ILE A 102 -10.96 -14.91 4.95
N PHE A 103 -11.02 -13.79 5.67
CA PHE A 103 -10.05 -13.43 6.69
C PHE A 103 -10.63 -13.74 8.08
N GLY A 104 -9.78 -13.94 9.08
CA GLY A 104 -10.21 -14.36 10.42
C GLY A 104 -9.26 -13.94 11.53
N SER A 105 -9.29 -14.67 12.64
CA SER A 105 -8.48 -14.36 13.82
C SER A 105 -6.98 -14.38 13.56
N SER A 106 -6.50 -15.24 12.66
CA SER A 106 -5.08 -15.27 12.29
C SER A 106 -4.61 -13.93 11.71
N ASP A 107 -5.43 -13.31 10.88
CA ASP A 107 -5.12 -12.01 10.27
C ASP A 107 -5.23 -10.87 11.30
N VAL A 108 -6.13 -10.99 12.28
CA VAL A 108 -6.18 -10.08 13.44
C VAL A 108 -4.90 -10.18 14.27
N ILE A 109 -4.43 -11.40 14.58
CA ILE A 109 -3.19 -11.63 15.33
C ILE A 109 -1.98 -11.09 14.56
N GLU A 110 -1.93 -11.28 13.24
CA GLU A 110 -0.91 -10.71 12.38
C GLU A 110 -0.88 -9.17 12.49
N MET A 111 -2.04 -8.53 12.37
CA MET A 111 -2.14 -7.07 12.51
C MET A 111 -1.69 -6.58 13.88
N LEU A 112 -2.07 -7.28 14.96
CA LEU A 112 -1.66 -6.94 16.32
C LEU A 112 -0.14 -7.00 16.48
N PHE A 113 0.50 -8.00 15.89
CA PHE A 113 1.95 -8.12 15.88
C PHE A 113 2.61 -6.96 15.13
N VAL A 114 2.12 -6.64 13.93
CA VAL A 114 2.64 -5.51 13.13
C VAL A 114 2.46 -4.17 13.84
N LEU A 115 1.30 -3.94 14.46
CA LEU A 115 1.02 -2.71 15.20
C LEU A 115 1.87 -2.58 16.48
N ALA A 116 2.25 -3.68 17.11
CA ALA A 116 3.14 -3.67 18.27
C ALA A 116 4.56 -3.22 17.89
N GLU A 117 5.06 -3.63 16.72
CA GLU A 117 6.41 -3.30 16.25
C GLU A 117 6.48 -1.96 15.53
N ASN A 118 5.47 -1.64 14.71
CA ASN A 118 5.43 -0.44 13.88
C ASN A 118 4.00 0.15 13.82
N PRO A 119 3.64 0.98 14.83
CA PRO A 119 2.32 1.59 14.90
C PRO A 119 2.00 2.42 13.64
N SER A 120 0.92 2.05 12.95
CA SER A 120 0.51 2.74 11.72
C SER A 120 -0.99 2.64 11.50
N ARG A 121 -1.64 3.79 11.28
CA ARG A 121 -3.07 3.84 10.90
C ARG A 121 -3.36 3.31 9.49
N ASN A 122 -2.31 3.00 8.72
CA ASN A 122 -2.42 2.33 7.42
C ASN A 122 -2.01 0.85 7.50
N CYS A 123 -1.89 0.27 8.70
CA CYS A 123 -1.63 -1.15 8.88
C CYS A 123 -2.73 -2.01 8.21
N ARG A 124 -2.28 -3.03 7.48
CA ARG A 124 -3.10 -4.02 6.78
C ARG A 124 -2.47 -5.39 7.03
N PRO A 125 -3.25 -6.46 7.22
CA PRO A 125 -2.71 -7.82 7.16
C PRO A 125 -2.21 -8.09 5.74
N SER A 126 -1.19 -8.94 5.61
CA SER A 126 -0.50 -9.27 4.35
C SER A 126 -1.48 -9.57 3.21
N GLY A 127 -2.47 -10.44 3.43
CA GLY A 127 -3.43 -10.80 2.39
C GLY A 127 -4.28 -9.63 1.88
N LEU A 128 -4.71 -8.71 2.75
CA LEU A 128 -5.45 -7.51 2.30
C LEU A 128 -4.52 -6.51 1.62
N ARG A 129 -3.28 -6.38 2.10
CA ARG A 129 -2.25 -5.56 1.46
C ARG A 129 -1.98 -6.06 0.03
N ASP A 130 -1.89 -7.36 -0.18
CA ASP A 130 -1.65 -7.98 -1.48
C ASP A 130 -2.85 -7.81 -2.43
N ALA A 131 -4.07 -7.87 -1.91
CA ALA A 131 -5.27 -7.54 -2.67
C ALA A 131 -5.25 -6.08 -3.17
N LEU A 132 -4.80 -5.13 -2.34
CA LEU A 132 -4.63 -3.74 -2.74
C LEU A 132 -3.49 -3.54 -3.74
N ALA A 133 -2.38 -4.27 -3.60
CA ALA A 133 -1.28 -4.26 -4.55
C ALA A 133 -1.74 -4.76 -5.93
N SER A 134 -2.47 -5.88 -5.96
CA SER A 134 -3.06 -6.43 -7.17
C SER A 134 -4.04 -5.45 -7.84
N ARG A 135 -4.90 -4.80 -7.04
CA ARG A 135 -5.82 -3.75 -7.52
C ARG A 135 -5.08 -2.53 -8.09
N ALA A 136 -4.01 -2.10 -7.43
CA ALA A 136 -3.17 -0.99 -7.90
C ALA A 136 -2.53 -1.33 -9.25
N CYS A 137 -1.94 -2.52 -9.38
CA CYS A 137 -1.33 -2.99 -10.62
C CYS A 137 -2.33 -3.08 -11.78
N ARG A 138 -3.50 -3.72 -11.58
CA ARG A 138 -4.54 -3.86 -12.61
C ARG A 138 -5.16 -2.52 -13.06
N SER A 139 -5.11 -1.49 -12.22
CA SER A 139 -5.67 -0.16 -12.53
C SER A 139 -4.63 0.88 -12.95
N ALA A 140 -3.34 0.54 -12.90
CA ALA A 140 -2.25 1.41 -13.31
C ALA A 140 -2.16 1.56 -14.82
N ILE A 141 -1.45 2.59 -15.27
CA ILE A 141 -1.08 2.77 -16.67
C ILE A 141 -0.29 1.54 -17.16
N MET A 142 -0.70 0.96 -18.28
CA MET A 142 -0.01 -0.17 -18.88
C MET A 142 1.25 0.26 -19.62
N ILE A 143 2.26 -0.62 -19.64
CA ILE A 143 3.36 -0.53 -20.60
C ILE A 143 2.79 -0.69 -22.03
N GLY A 144 3.31 0.06 -22.98
CA GLY A 144 2.82 0.13 -24.35
C GLY A 144 1.80 1.23 -24.60
N LYS A 145 1.32 1.92 -23.55
CA LYS A 145 0.41 3.06 -23.69
C LYS A 145 1.20 4.32 -24.04
N ASP A 146 0.84 4.97 -25.15
CA ASP A 146 1.33 6.31 -25.49
C ASP A 146 0.83 7.33 -24.45
N LEU A 147 1.75 8.16 -23.94
CA LEU A 147 1.45 9.19 -22.94
C LEU A 147 1.68 10.59 -23.51
N ASP A 148 0.73 11.49 -23.28
CA ASP A 148 0.94 12.91 -23.53
C ASP A 148 1.80 13.57 -22.43
N LYS A 149 2.26 14.79 -22.69
CA LYS A 149 3.09 15.54 -21.72
C LYS A 149 2.37 15.79 -20.39
N GLN A 150 1.05 16.00 -20.40
CA GLN A 150 0.28 16.27 -19.18
C GLN A 150 0.17 15.02 -18.30
N GLN A 151 -0.03 13.85 -18.91
CA GLN A 151 -0.05 12.55 -18.24
C GLN A 151 1.32 12.22 -17.63
N MET A 152 2.41 12.43 -18.38
CA MET A 152 3.77 12.27 -17.86
C MET A 152 4.03 13.23 -16.69
N SER A 153 3.63 14.51 -16.81
CA SER A 153 3.74 15.49 -15.72
C SER A 153 2.97 15.08 -14.47
N ARG A 154 1.78 14.50 -14.64
CA ARG A 154 0.98 14.00 -13.52
C ARG A 154 1.68 12.87 -12.78
N ILE A 155 2.28 11.91 -13.49
CA ILE A 155 3.04 10.82 -12.87
C ILE A 155 4.18 11.38 -12.03
N LEU A 156 5.02 12.26 -12.60
CA LEU A 156 6.13 12.86 -11.87
C LEU A 156 5.67 13.71 -10.67
N SER A 157 4.58 14.46 -10.81
CA SER A 157 4.00 15.25 -9.71
C SER A 157 3.40 14.38 -8.61
N ASN A 158 2.88 13.21 -8.93
CA ASN A 158 2.42 12.26 -7.93
C ASN A 158 3.60 11.66 -7.17
N MET A 159 4.70 11.32 -7.87
CA MET A 159 5.90 10.75 -7.24
C MET A 159 6.49 11.67 -6.17
N SER A 160 6.43 12.99 -6.34
CA SER A 160 6.92 13.93 -5.33
C SER A 160 6.07 13.99 -4.05
N LYS A 161 4.90 13.33 -4.04
CA LYS A 161 3.97 13.29 -2.90
C LYS A 161 3.92 11.91 -2.24
N MET A 162 4.56 10.91 -2.84
CA MET A 162 4.64 9.56 -2.28
C MET A 162 5.67 9.52 -1.17
N ASP A 163 5.45 8.63 -0.21
CA ASP A 163 6.36 8.45 0.92
C ASP A 163 7.60 7.64 0.49
N HIS A 164 7.37 6.55 -0.27
CA HIS A 164 8.43 5.66 -0.73
C HIS A 164 8.42 5.50 -2.27
N PRO A 165 8.71 6.57 -3.05
CA PRO A 165 8.48 6.60 -4.49
C PRO A 165 9.40 5.69 -5.30
N TRP A 166 10.34 4.95 -4.70
CA TRP A 166 11.43 4.25 -5.39
C TRP A 166 11.11 2.82 -5.83
N GLN A 167 10.05 2.23 -5.26
CA GLN A 167 9.70 0.84 -5.45
C GLN A 167 8.17 0.67 -5.48
N CYS A 168 7.68 -0.12 -6.43
CA CYS A 168 6.28 -0.50 -6.48
C CYS A 168 5.96 -1.55 -5.39
N PRO A 169 4.67 -1.84 -5.13
CA PRO A 169 4.26 -2.79 -4.09
C PRO A 169 4.84 -4.20 -4.24
N HIS A 170 5.19 -4.59 -5.47
CA HIS A 170 5.78 -5.88 -5.85
C HIS A 170 7.31 -5.87 -5.91
N GLY A 171 7.95 -4.77 -5.49
CA GLY A 171 9.41 -4.69 -5.42
C GLY A 171 10.10 -4.15 -6.68
N ARG A 172 9.38 -3.79 -7.75
CA ARG A 172 9.98 -3.26 -8.98
C ARG A 172 10.40 -1.81 -8.81
N PRO A 173 11.54 -1.39 -9.37
CA PRO A 173 11.96 0.00 -9.30
C PRO A 173 11.03 0.91 -10.12
N THR A 174 10.67 2.06 -9.55
CA THR A 174 9.86 3.08 -10.23
C THR A 174 10.72 4.03 -11.08
N MET A 175 11.95 4.31 -10.65
CA MET A 175 12.88 5.19 -11.35
C MET A 175 14.34 4.86 -11.06
N ARG A 176 15.22 5.24 -11.98
CA ARG A 176 16.68 5.14 -11.83
C ARG A 176 17.37 6.36 -12.45
N HIS A 177 18.53 6.69 -11.92
CA HIS A 177 19.46 7.60 -12.57
C HIS A 177 20.03 6.93 -13.83
N LEU A 178 20.08 7.67 -14.92
CA LEU A 178 20.66 7.22 -16.19
C LEU A 178 22.08 7.73 -16.35
N PHE A 179 22.26 9.05 -16.28
CA PHE A 179 23.50 9.68 -16.69
C PHE A 179 23.63 11.11 -16.17
N HIS A 180 24.87 11.54 -15.92
CA HIS A 180 25.20 12.93 -15.59
C HIS A 180 25.79 13.65 -16.81
N LEU A 181 25.06 14.63 -17.35
CA LEU A 181 25.38 15.34 -18.59
C LEU A 181 26.74 16.08 -18.53
N GLY A 182 27.20 16.49 -17.34
CA GLY A 182 28.52 17.11 -17.19
C GLY A 182 29.69 16.20 -17.59
N ARG A 183 29.46 14.87 -17.66
CA ARG A 183 30.47 13.91 -18.16
C ARG A 183 30.62 13.91 -19.68
N LEU A 184 29.71 14.53 -20.44
CA LEU A 184 29.82 14.59 -21.89
C LEU A 184 31.05 15.38 -22.35
N GLY A 185 31.43 16.43 -21.62
CA GLY A 185 32.65 17.20 -21.90
C GLY A 185 33.98 16.49 -21.58
N GLN A 186 33.93 15.24 -21.11
CA GLN A 186 35.10 14.38 -20.88
C GLN A 186 35.21 13.25 -21.91
N LEU A 187 34.30 13.20 -22.88
CA LEU A 187 34.26 12.20 -23.95
C LEU A 187 34.94 12.68 -25.25
N ASP A 188 35.46 13.89 -25.24
CA ASP A 188 36.37 14.45 -26.25
C ASP A 188 37.83 14.29 -25.81
#